data_AF-A0A923WUC1-F1
#
_entry.id   AF-A0A923WUC1-F1
#
_cell.length_a   1.000
_cell.length_b   1.000
_cell.length_c   1.000
_cell.angle_alpha   90.00
_cell.angle_beta   90.00
_cell.angle_gamma   90.00
#
_symmetry.space_group_name_H-M   'P 1'
#
loop_
_entity.id
_entity.type
_entity.pdbx_description
1 polymer ?
#
loop_
_entity_poly.entity_id
_entity_poly.type
_entity_poly.pdbx_seq_one_letter_code
_entity_poly.pdbx_strand_id
1 'polypeptide(L)'
;LVISINANRGITAGSGITDDIGLNLARGRLILRHLALWHKWSTDGGAPNTLEADTDSFIGKVDFYHTGLFGHSRGGEGARAAYNFYFEMGSIWPGKIPNLRIEAIFEIGAVDGQTSRVLDAQNTVWNQLIPVCDGDVSDFSGINPYNRMVQTAGQNDSAQKSVYLVYGANHNFFNTEWQDNDSSGCNYHDALWTKKDWQSQKQQDIARKVIPDFFRANLGANKLKKLNNALNPMNIVEGAISSITHIERDFSANPNLNTQLRFDDFITTDITREATSDMTFTIQKGSNSLAAALKLVWNKVAPTDEPTMKLHQMNFVDVSNMKTLDFRFSLPGSKFFSEPVNFSISLVDEVGAESNAIQLTDYVVKTFNPFRTTLYQTVRITMDKFTGINLARLKTVQFKMIAPAAGNVYLAHVRFSSIVSELVLFDDIQGRLPLASNYKTNSNNVVNEINRLITHAAEINQIIQVKVIPNQNILESQVAVTFASQVPFKIRNALPVLKAGEYSFRESKIKKVGDSSHITFYLSLSDLELIKKAQGDISISYKGNLMEEWIFKNTINQQ
;
A
#
# COMPACT_ATOMS: atom_id res chain seq x y z
N LEU A 1 -11.68 5.90 -14.21
CA LEU A 1 -12.37 4.92 -13.32
C LEU A 1 -11.39 4.33 -12.30
N VAL A 2 -11.79 3.98 -11.07
CA VAL A 2 -11.01 3.08 -10.19
C VAL A 2 -11.90 1.90 -9.76
N ILE A 3 -11.38 0.68 -9.85
CA ILE A 3 -12.11 -0.56 -9.53
C ILE A 3 -11.42 -1.30 -8.38
N SER A 4 -12.21 -1.60 -7.34
CA SER A 4 -11.89 -2.58 -6.30
C SER A 4 -13.13 -3.42 -6.04
N ILE A 5 -12.99 -4.75 -6.03
CA ILE A 5 -14.13 -5.69 -5.94
C ILE A 5 -13.98 -6.57 -4.72
N ASN A 6 -14.96 -6.51 -3.81
CA ASN A 6 -15.03 -7.45 -2.70
C ASN A 6 -15.42 -8.85 -3.23
N ALA A 7 -14.49 -9.79 -3.12
CA ALA A 7 -14.64 -11.15 -3.64
C ALA A 7 -15.01 -12.18 -2.57
N ASN A 8 -15.31 -11.76 -1.33
CA ASN A 8 -15.32 -12.67 -0.17
C ASN A 8 -16.42 -13.73 -0.24
N ARG A 9 -17.65 -13.32 -0.59
CA ARG A 9 -18.80 -14.25 -0.71
C ARG A 9 -18.74 -15.17 -1.94
N GLY A 10 -18.13 -14.72 -3.03
CA GLY A 10 -18.17 -15.41 -4.34
C GLY A 10 -16.93 -16.23 -4.67
N ILE A 11 -15.76 -15.87 -4.12
CA ILE A 11 -14.47 -16.49 -4.41
C ILE A 11 -13.80 -17.00 -3.13
N THR A 12 -13.66 -16.16 -2.08
CA THR A 12 -12.90 -16.54 -0.87
C THR A 12 -13.52 -17.71 -0.09
N ALA A 13 -14.82 -17.98 -0.27
CA ALA A 13 -15.51 -19.13 0.31
C ALA A 13 -15.31 -20.46 -0.48
N GLY A 14 -14.67 -20.43 -1.65
CA GLY A 14 -14.37 -21.63 -2.44
C GLY A 14 -13.05 -22.30 -2.05
N SER A 15 -12.92 -23.58 -2.34
CA SER A 15 -11.63 -24.29 -2.27
C SER A 15 -10.72 -23.85 -3.42
N GLY A 16 -9.42 -23.68 -3.14
CA GLY A 16 -8.40 -23.45 -4.16
C GLY A 16 -8.28 -24.61 -5.15
N ILE A 17 -7.83 -24.31 -6.37
CA ILE A 17 -7.56 -25.30 -7.43
C ILE A 17 -6.07 -25.30 -7.77
N THR A 18 -5.57 -26.36 -8.43
CA THR A 18 -4.13 -26.60 -8.64
C THR A 18 -3.35 -25.41 -9.20
N ASP A 19 -3.90 -24.70 -10.20
CA ASP A 19 -3.28 -23.52 -10.83
C ASP A 19 -3.60 -22.19 -10.11
N ASP A 20 -4.49 -22.19 -9.14
CA ASP A 20 -5.05 -20.99 -8.51
C ASP A 20 -5.44 -21.28 -7.05
N ILE A 21 -4.46 -21.71 -6.25
CA ILE A 21 -4.68 -22.15 -4.86
C ILE A 21 -5.21 -21.02 -3.97
N GLY A 22 -4.84 -19.77 -4.26
CA GLY A 22 -5.39 -18.58 -3.59
C GLY A 22 -6.76 -18.16 -4.12
N LEU A 23 -7.16 -18.64 -5.32
CA LEU A 23 -8.27 -18.17 -6.16
C LEU A 23 -8.09 -16.74 -6.72
N ASN A 24 -6.84 -16.32 -6.96
CA ASN A 24 -6.46 -14.98 -7.40
C ASN A 24 -6.61 -14.79 -8.91
N LEU A 25 -6.41 -15.83 -9.73
CA LEU A 25 -6.83 -15.81 -11.14
C LEU A 25 -8.36 -15.66 -11.24
N ALA A 26 -9.11 -16.34 -10.38
CA ALA A 26 -10.56 -16.18 -10.30
C ALA A 26 -10.97 -14.74 -9.89
N ARG A 27 -10.26 -14.11 -8.95
CA ARG A 27 -10.44 -12.67 -8.63
C ARG A 27 -10.12 -11.76 -9.82
N GLY A 28 -9.06 -12.04 -10.57
CA GLY A 28 -8.73 -11.29 -11.79
C GLY A 28 -9.82 -11.36 -12.87
N ARG A 29 -10.39 -12.56 -13.08
CA ARG A 29 -11.54 -12.74 -13.98
C ARG A 29 -12.80 -12.04 -13.46
N LEU A 30 -13.02 -11.98 -12.14
CA LEU A 30 -14.13 -11.25 -11.51
C LEU A 30 -14.02 -9.73 -11.71
N ILE A 31 -12.81 -9.16 -11.58
CA ILE A 31 -12.54 -7.75 -11.85
C ILE A 31 -12.84 -7.40 -13.31
N LEU A 32 -12.37 -8.23 -14.26
CA LEU A 32 -12.64 -8.02 -15.69
C LEU A 32 -14.12 -8.21 -16.06
N ARG A 33 -14.86 -9.10 -15.37
CA ARG A 33 -16.33 -9.17 -15.51
C ARG A 33 -17.02 -7.90 -15.04
N HIS A 34 -16.57 -7.28 -13.94
CA HIS A 34 -17.12 -6.00 -13.49
C HIS A 34 -16.79 -4.85 -14.45
N LEU A 35 -15.56 -4.80 -14.97
CA LEU A 35 -15.19 -3.81 -16.00
C LEU A 35 -16.01 -3.97 -17.29
N ALA A 36 -16.30 -5.20 -17.72
CA ALA A 36 -17.18 -5.46 -18.87
C ALA A 36 -18.64 -5.07 -18.61
N LEU A 37 -19.15 -5.24 -17.39
CA LEU A 37 -20.48 -4.74 -16.98
C LEU A 37 -20.52 -3.21 -16.98
N TRP A 38 -19.54 -2.55 -16.36
CA TRP A 38 -19.43 -1.09 -16.39
C TRP A 38 -19.28 -0.53 -17.80
N HIS A 39 -18.57 -1.23 -18.69
CA HIS A 39 -18.47 -0.84 -20.10
C HIS A 39 -19.85 -0.88 -20.75
N LYS A 40 -20.58 -2.00 -20.62
CA LYS A 40 -21.96 -2.10 -21.11
C LYS A 40 -22.84 -0.97 -20.57
N TRP A 41 -22.88 -0.77 -19.25
CA TRP A 41 -23.71 0.26 -18.62
C TRP A 41 -23.38 1.69 -19.04
N SER A 42 -22.14 1.94 -19.47
CA SER A 42 -21.69 3.26 -19.95
C SER A 42 -21.78 3.46 -21.47
N THR A 43 -22.22 2.44 -22.22
CA THR A 43 -22.36 2.48 -23.68
C THR A 43 -23.78 2.12 -24.13
N ASP A 44 -24.32 1.00 -23.64
CA ASP A 44 -25.63 0.45 -24.01
C ASP A 44 -26.72 0.71 -22.96
N GLY A 45 -26.37 1.24 -21.78
CA GLY A 45 -27.27 1.41 -20.65
C GLY A 45 -27.60 0.10 -19.91
N GLY A 46 -28.75 0.08 -19.22
CA GLY A 46 -29.24 -1.08 -18.49
C GLY A 46 -28.41 -1.44 -17.24
N ALA A 47 -27.97 -0.43 -16.48
CA ALA A 47 -27.44 -0.60 -15.13
C ALA A 47 -28.54 -1.08 -14.16
N PRO A 48 -28.21 -1.84 -13.10
CA PRO A 48 -29.17 -2.22 -12.08
C PRO A 48 -29.82 -1.01 -11.39
N ASN A 49 -31.13 -1.06 -11.19
CA ASN A 49 -31.93 -0.10 -10.41
C ASN A 49 -31.47 0.05 -8.93
N THR A 50 -30.59 -0.83 -8.46
CA THR A 50 -29.93 -0.78 -7.15
C THR A 50 -28.67 0.10 -7.12
N LEU A 51 -28.21 0.61 -8.26
CA LEU A 51 -27.13 1.59 -8.36
C LEU A 51 -27.67 3.02 -8.52
N GLU A 52 -28.55 3.22 -9.50
CA GLU A 52 -29.23 4.49 -9.82
C GLU A 52 -30.67 4.20 -10.27
N ALA A 53 -31.57 5.16 -10.08
CA ALA A 53 -32.98 5.01 -10.47
C ALA A 53 -33.19 5.03 -11.99
N ASP A 54 -32.35 5.77 -12.71
CA ASP A 54 -32.23 5.73 -14.17
C ASP A 54 -31.14 4.72 -14.54
N THR A 55 -31.53 3.66 -15.26
CA THR A 55 -30.62 2.57 -15.68
C THR A 55 -29.57 3.01 -16.69
N ASP A 56 -29.78 4.13 -17.36
CA ASP A 56 -28.99 4.60 -18.48
C ASP A 56 -28.16 5.86 -18.12
N SER A 57 -28.30 6.31 -16.87
CA SER A 57 -27.58 7.43 -16.23
C SER A 57 -26.05 7.40 -16.39
N PHE A 58 -25.47 6.21 -16.54
CA PHE A 58 -24.02 6.01 -16.73
C PHE A 58 -23.53 6.16 -18.16
N ILE A 59 -24.42 6.29 -19.16
CA ILE A 59 -24.03 6.40 -20.58
C ILE A 59 -23.13 7.62 -20.79
N GLY A 60 -21.94 7.38 -21.33
CA GLY A 60 -20.91 8.40 -21.54
C GLY A 60 -20.31 9.02 -20.26
N LYS A 61 -20.56 8.44 -19.07
CA LYS A 61 -20.04 8.97 -17.78
C LYS A 61 -18.81 8.23 -17.25
N VAL A 62 -18.51 7.03 -17.76
CA VAL A 62 -17.42 6.18 -17.23
C VAL A 62 -16.19 6.23 -18.13
N ASP A 63 -15.10 6.75 -17.57
CA ASP A 63 -13.80 6.85 -18.25
C ASP A 63 -12.98 5.55 -18.09
N PHE A 64 -12.83 4.84 -19.21
CA PHE A 64 -12.00 3.63 -19.38
C PHE A 64 -10.57 3.91 -19.87
N TYR A 65 -10.31 5.08 -20.47
CA TYR A 65 -8.97 5.49 -20.93
C TYR A 65 -8.04 5.81 -19.77
N HIS A 66 -8.61 6.06 -18.59
CA HIS A 66 -7.88 6.22 -17.33
C HIS A 66 -8.46 5.30 -16.25
N THR A 67 -8.17 4.00 -16.32
CA THR A 67 -8.61 3.02 -15.31
C THR A 67 -7.49 2.66 -14.33
N GLY A 68 -7.82 2.69 -13.03
CA GLY A 68 -6.99 2.18 -11.95
C GLY A 68 -7.59 0.93 -11.31
N LEU A 69 -6.75 0.02 -10.81
CA LEU A 69 -7.17 -1.14 -10.02
C LEU A 69 -6.68 -1.01 -8.57
N PHE A 70 -7.51 -1.42 -7.61
CA PHE A 70 -7.15 -1.45 -6.19
C PHE A 70 -7.50 -2.81 -5.56
N GLY A 71 -6.52 -3.45 -4.91
CA GLY A 71 -6.69 -4.74 -4.24
C GLY A 71 -6.12 -4.78 -2.82
N HIS A 72 -6.68 -5.65 -1.98
CA HIS A 72 -6.20 -5.95 -0.62
C HIS A 72 -5.99 -7.46 -0.49
N SER A 73 -4.90 -7.91 0.16
CA SER A 73 -4.59 -9.34 0.33
C SER A 73 -4.49 -10.06 -1.03
N ARG A 74 -5.05 -11.27 -1.12
CA ARG A 74 -5.41 -12.02 -2.35
C ARG A 74 -6.09 -11.19 -3.45
N GLY A 75 -6.75 -10.08 -3.11
CA GLY A 75 -7.30 -9.12 -4.08
C GLY A 75 -6.22 -8.33 -4.85
N GLY A 76 -5.01 -8.14 -4.31
CA GLY A 76 -3.90 -7.47 -4.99
C GLY A 76 -3.29 -8.31 -6.10
N GLU A 77 -2.93 -9.57 -5.81
CA GLU A 77 -2.56 -10.54 -6.86
C GLU A 77 -3.72 -10.73 -7.86
N GLY A 78 -4.98 -10.63 -7.41
CA GLY A 78 -6.15 -10.56 -8.28
C GLY A 78 -6.18 -9.34 -9.22
N ALA A 79 -5.73 -8.17 -8.78
CA ALA A 79 -5.59 -6.99 -9.64
C ALA A 79 -4.47 -7.18 -10.69
N ARG A 80 -3.34 -7.77 -10.30
CA ARG A 80 -2.28 -8.17 -11.25
C ARG A 80 -2.73 -9.27 -12.20
N ALA A 81 -3.56 -10.22 -11.76
CA ALA A 81 -4.22 -11.20 -12.63
C ALA A 81 -5.14 -10.52 -13.66
N ALA A 82 -5.97 -9.54 -13.25
CA ALA A 82 -6.81 -8.78 -14.17
C ALA A 82 -5.99 -8.00 -15.22
N TYR A 83 -4.88 -7.38 -14.81
CA TYR A 83 -3.95 -6.71 -15.73
C TYR A 83 -3.37 -7.69 -16.76
N ASN A 84 -2.79 -8.80 -16.29
CA ASN A 84 -2.19 -9.81 -17.17
C ASN A 84 -3.23 -10.45 -18.11
N PHE A 85 -4.43 -10.79 -17.61
CA PHE A 85 -5.52 -11.32 -18.43
C PHE A 85 -6.02 -10.33 -19.49
N TYR A 86 -5.90 -9.01 -19.31
CA TYR A 86 -6.31 -8.05 -20.34
C TYR A 86 -5.27 -7.93 -21.46
N PHE A 87 -3.98 -7.93 -21.12
CA PHE A 87 -2.89 -7.70 -22.07
C PHE A 87 -2.22 -8.96 -22.65
N GLU A 88 -2.59 -10.17 -22.21
CA GLU A 88 -2.06 -11.41 -22.77
C GLU A 88 -2.50 -11.67 -24.23
N MET A 89 -1.61 -12.26 -25.02
CA MET A 89 -1.86 -12.57 -26.43
C MET A 89 -3.05 -13.53 -26.58
N GLY A 90 -3.99 -13.19 -27.46
CA GLY A 90 -5.23 -13.96 -27.65
C GLY A 90 -6.32 -13.69 -26.60
N SER A 91 -6.14 -12.72 -25.71
CA SER A 91 -7.16 -12.34 -24.73
C SER A 91 -8.48 -11.92 -25.39
N ILE A 92 -9.59 -12.45 -24.87
CA ILE A 92 -10.95 -12.05 -25.25
C ILE A 92 -11.38 -10.71 -24.64
N TRP A 93 -10.61 -10.16 -23.70
CA TRP A 93 -11.05 -9.03 -22.89
C TRP A 93 -10.97 -7.67 -23.60
N PRO A 94 -9.96 -7.36 -24.43
CA PRO A 94 -10.00 -6.17 -25.30
C PRO A 94 -11.22 -6.13 -26.22
N GLY A 95 -11.72 -7.28 -26.68
CA GLY A 95 -12.96 -7.40 -27.47
C GLY A 95 -14.26 -7.32 -26.65
N LYS A 96 -14.18 -7.24 -25.31
CA LYS A 96 -15.32 -7.08 -24.38
C LYS A 96 -15.30 -5.76 -23.62
N ILE A 97 -14.14 -5.10 -23.58
CA ILE A 97 -13.87 -3.88 -22.86
C ILE A 97 -12.93 -3.03 -23.74
N PRO A 98 -13.37 -2.63 -24.96
CA PRO A 98 -12.52 -1.87 -25.87
C PRO A 98 -12.05 -0.57 -25.21
N ASN A 99 -10.86 -0.11 -25.59
CA ASN A 99 -10.21 1.10 -25.08
C ASN A 99 -9.87 1.13 -23.58
N LEU A 100 -10.10 0.05 -22.81
CA LEU A 100 -9.63 -0.04 -21.42
C LEU A 100 -8.11 0.11 -21.36
N ARG A 101 -7.67 1.10 -20.58
CA ARG A 101 -6.26 1.34 -20.22
C ARG A 101 -6.12 1.28 -18.70
N ILE A 102 -5.41 0.27 -18.22
CA ILE A 102 -5.02 0.17 -16.81
C ILE A 102 -3.71 0.95 -16.64
N GLU A 103 -3.78 2.14 -16.06
CA GLU A 103 -2.64 3.05 -15.90
C GLU A 103 -1.98 2.99 -14.52
N ALA A 104 -2.73 2.54 -13.50
CA ALA A 104 -2.31 2.52 -12.11
C ALA A 104 -2.88 1.31 -11.36
N ILE A 105 -2.08 0.65 -10.54
CA ILE A 105 -2.50 -0.42 -9.63
C ILE A 105 -2.01 -0.10 -8.21
N PHE A 106 -2.92 -0.09 -7.24
CA PHE A 106 -2.58 -0.01 -5.81
C PHE A 106 -2.90 -1.34 -5.12
N GLU A 107 -2.01 -1.79 -4.26
CA GLU A 107 -2.16 -3.01 -3.47
C GLU A 107 -1.92 -2.71 -1.98
N ILE A 108 -2.68 -3.35 -1.09
CA ILE A 108 -2.40 -3.41 0.35
C ILE A 108 -2.18 -4.88 0.72
N GLY A 109 -1.15 -5.18 1.51
CA GLY A 109 -0.92 -6.48 2.12
C GLY A 109 -0.95 -7.64 1.11
N ALA A 110 -0.67 -7.38 -0.17
CA ALA A 110 -0.94 -8.36 -1.19
C ALA A 110 -0.03 -9.59 -1.08
N VAL A 111 -0.58 -10.73 -1.44
CA VAL A 111 0.15 -11.99 -1.63
C VAL A 111 0.89 -11.99 -2.96
N ASP A 112 1.84 -12.91 -3.12
CA ASP A 112 2.42 -13.24 -4.42
C ASP A 112 2.81 -14.71 -4.47
N GLY A 113 2.48 -15.40 -5.56
CA GLY A 113 2.78 -16.83 -5.75
C GLY A 113 1.70 -17.79 -5.26
N GLN A 114 0.44 -17.34 -5.10
CA GLN A 114 -0.70 -18.24 -4.82
C GLN A 114 -1.42 -18.72 -6.10
N THR A 115 -0.74 -18.64 -7.24
CA THR A 115 -1.19 -19.15 -8.55
C THR A 115 -0.01 -19.80 -9.27
N SER A 116 -0.23 -20.61 -10.31
CA SER A 116 0.83 -21.15 -11.17
C SER A 116 1.48 -20.11 -12.11
N ARG A 117 1.02 -18.85 -12.07
CA ARG A 117 1.54 -17.73 -12.88
C ARG A 117 2.34 -16.74 -12.03
N VAL A 118 3.44 -16.26 -12.58
CA VAL A 118 4.03 -14.97 -12.17
C VAL A 118 3.15 -13.86 -12.74
N LEU A 119 2.71 -12.94 -11.88
CA LEU A 119 1.74 -11.89 -12.22
C LEU A 119 2.34 -10.53 -11.84
N ASP A 120 2.92 -9.84 -12.82
CA ASP A 120 3.55 -8.53 -12.64
C ASP A 120 2.80 -7.40 -13.36
N ALA A 121 3.02 -6.18 -12.89
CA ALA A 121 2.38 -4.94 -13.35
C ALA A 121 3.35 -4.08 -14.20
N GLN A 122 4.06 -4.71 -15.13
CA GLN A 122 5.28 -4.17 -15.75
C GLN A 122 5.09 -2.80 -16.43
N ASN A 123 4.10 -2.65 -17.31
CA ASN A 123 3.90 -1.43 -18.11
C ASN A 123 2.84 -0.46 -17.54
N THR A 124 2.51 -0.58 -16.25
CA THR A 124 1.61 0.32 -15.51
C THR A 124 2.32 0.92 -14.30
N VAL A 125 1.83 2.04 -13.78
CA VAL A 125 2.23 2.52 -12.46
C VAL A 125 1.72 1.53 -11.40
N TRP A 126 2.52 1.24 -10.37
CA TRP A 126 2.19 0.25 -9.34
C TRP A 126 2.71 0.65 -7.95
N ASN A 127 1.89 0.43 -6.91
CA ASN A 127 2.30 0.51 -5.51
C ASN A 127 1.78 -0.68 -4.69
N GLN A 128 2.59 -1.12 -3.73
CA GLN A 128 2.19 -2.02 -2.63
C GLN A 128 2.40 -1.32 -1.29
N LEU A 129 1.36 -1.26 -0.47
CA LEU A 129 1.42 -0.88 0.93
C LEU A 129 1.50 -2.15 1.79
N ILE A 130 2.53 -2.29 2.64
CA ILE A 130 2.73 -3.49 3.48
C ILE A 130 2.50 -3.13 4.96
N PRO A 131 1.64 -3.86 5.69
CA PRO A 131 1.59 -3.78 7.15
C PRO A 131 2.83 -4.47 7.74
N VAL A 132 3.60 -3.81 8.59
CA VAL A 132 4.85 -4.41 9.12
C VAL A 132 4.58 -5.40 10.26
N CYS A 133 3.34 -5.48 10.75
CA CYS A 133 2.85 -6.50 11.69
C CYS A 133 1.77 -7.41 11.07
N ASP A 134 1.75 -7.56 9.74
CA ASP A 134 0.80 -8.40 9.00
C ASP A 134 0.76 -9.85 9.55
N GLY A 135 -0.44 -10.34 9.89
CA GLY A 135 -0.67 -11.71 10.36
C GLY A 135 -1.09 -12.71 9.27
N ASP A 136 -1.74 -12.28 8.18
CA ASP A 136 -2.21 -13.16 7.09
C ASP A 136 -1.06 -13.39 6.07
N VAL A 137 -0.36 -12.31 5.72
CA VAL A 137 0.76 -12.26 4.76
C VAL A 137 2.05 -11.87 5.49
N SER A 138 2.31 -12.56 6.61
CA SER A 138 3.46 -12.38 7.49
C SER A 138 4.84 -12.71 6.87
N ASP A 139 4.86 -13.17 5.61
CA ASP A 139 6.07 -13.30 4.79
C ASP A 139 6.35 -12.06 3.91
N PHE A 140 5.43 -11.10 3.88
CA PHE A 140 5.44 -9.90 3.04
C PHE A 140 5.62 -10.21 1.53
N SER A 141 5.13 -11.36 1.06
CA SER A 141 5.31 -11.86 -0.32
C SER A 141 4.97 -10.87 -1.43
N GLY A 142 4.03 -9.93 -1.22
CA GLY A 142 3.77 -8.82 -2.15
C GLY A 142 4.92 -7.80 -2.34
N ILE A 143 6.09 -7.99 -1.71
CA ILE A 143 7.35 -7.34 -2.10
C ILE A 143 7.95 -7.95 -3.39
N ASN A 144 7.64 -9.21 -3.69
CA ASN A 144 8.15 -9.94 -4.86
C ASN A 144 7.92 -9.23 -6.19
N PRO A 145 6.72 -8.68 -6.51
CA PRO A 145 6.47 -8.03 -7.79
C PRO A 145 7.34 -6.78 -7.94
N TYR A 146 7.54 -6.00 -6.87
CA TYR A 146 8.47 -4.88 -6.90
C TYR A 146 9.88 -5.34 -7.28
N ASN A 147 10.40 -6.35 -6.57
CA ASN A 147 11.73 -6.89 -6.80
C ASN A 147 11.90 -7.41 -8.25
N ARG A 148 10.92 -8.11 -8.82
CA ARG A 148 10.96 -8.54 -10.24
C ARG A 148 10.90 -7.36 -11.21
N MET A 149 9.95 -6.46 -11.01
CA MET A 149 9.70 -5.36 -11.95
C MET A 149 10.87 -4.38 -12.01
N VAL A 150 11.53 -4.03 -10.91
CA VAL A 150 12.72 -3.15 -10.96
C VAL A 150 13.96 -3.80 -11.59
N GLN A 151 13.89 -5.09 -11.94
CA GLN A 151 14.92 -5.85 -12.66
C GLN A 151 14.55 -6.15 -14.13
N THR A 152 13.37 -5.76 -14.62
CA THR A 152 12.87 -6.17 -15.95
C THR A 152 13.18 -5.13 -17.04
N ALA A 153 13.81 -5.57 -18.13
CA ALA A 153 14.14 -4.72 -19.30
C ALA A 153 12.89 -4.28 -20.08
N GLY A 154 12.98 -3.19 -20.85
CA GLY A 154 11.99 -2.83 -21.87
C GLY A 154 10.62 -2.36 -21.35
N GLN A 155 10.53 -1.97 -20.08
CA GLN A 155 9.31 -1.37 -19.52
C GLN A 155 9.11 0.07 -20.03
N ASN A 156 7.86 0.54 -19.98
CA ASN A 156 7.50 1.94 -20.23
C ASN A 156 8.16 2.88 -19.20
N ASP A 157 8.83 3.94 -19.67
CA ASP A 157 9.59 4.86 -18.82
C ASP A 157 8.77 5.59 -17.75
N SER A 158 7.45 5.73 -17.96
CA SER A 158 6.52 6.33 -16.99
C SER A 158 5.95 5.35 -15.96
N ALA A 159 6.30 4.06 -16.05
CA ALA A 159 5.71 3.00 -15.23
C ALA A 159 6.38 2.88 -13.85
N GLN A 160 6.36 3.95 -13.04
CA GLN A 160 6.96 3.95 -11.71
C GLN A 160 6.47 2.78 -10.85
N LYS A 161 7.34 2.26 -9.99
CA LYS A 161 7.04 1.20 -9.03
C LYS A 161 7.36 1.71 -7.63
N SER A 162 6.57 1.37 -6.61
CA SER A 162 6.89 1.74 -5.23
C SER A 162 6.33 0.80 -4.18
N VAL A 163 6.90 0.88 -2.98
CA VAL A 163 6.50 0.13 -1.77
C VAL A 163 6.35 1.12 -0.62
N TYR A 164 5.36 0.91 0.23
CA TYR A 164 5.03 1.77 1.38
C TYR A 164 4.86 0.91 2.64
N LEU A 165 5.88 0.87 3.50
CA LEU A 165 5.89 0.04 4.71
C LEU A 165 5.28 0.82 5.88
N VAL A 166 4.18 0.33 6.45
CA VAL A 166 3.48 0.98 7.57
C VAL A 166 3.79 0.27 8.88
N TYR A 167 4.66 0.87 9.70
CA TYR A 167 5.03 0.31 11.00
C TYR A 167 3.83 0.34 11.96
N GLY A 168 3.71 -0.71 12.76
CA GLY A 168 2.63 -0.89 13.73
C GLY A 168 1.31 -1.41 13.15
N ALA A 169 1.18 -1.50 11.82
CA ALA A 169 -0.05 -1.94 11.16
C ALA A 169 -0.16 -3.47 11.07
N ASN A 170 -1.35 -4.00 11.36
CA ASN A 170 -1.76 -5.37 11.02
C ASN A 170 -2.41 -5.42 9.62
N HIS A 171 -2.76 -6.62 9.15
CA HIS A 171 -3.42 -6.82 7.84
C HIS A 171 -4.81 -6.18 7.81
N ASN A 172 -5.64 -6.50 8.80
CA ASN A 172 -7.08 -6.32 8.68
C ASN A 172 -7.52 -4.85 8.78
N PHE A 173 -6.93 -4.08 9.70
CA PHE A 173 -7.50 -2.78 10.10
C PHE A 173 -7.30 -1.64 9.09
N PHE A 174 -6.73 -1.89 7.91
CA PHE A 174 -6.82 -0.97 6.77
C PHE A 174 -8.23 -0.87 6.16
N ASN A 175 -9.13 -1.79 6.50
CA ASN A 175 -10.54 -1.73 6.12
C ASN A 175 -11.46 -1.82 7.36
N THR A 176 -12.75 -1.53 7.17
CA THR A 176 -13.75 -1.49 8.25
C THR A 176 -14.56 -2.78 8.38
N GLU A 177 -14.48 -3.70 7.42
CA GLU A 177 -15.22 -4.98 7.43
C GLU A 177 -14.47 -6.10 8.16
N TRP A 178 -13.13 -6.12 8.13
CA TRP A 178 -12.31 -7.12 8.81
C TRP A 178 -11.95 -6.65 10.22
N GLN A 179 -12.83 -6.99 11.18
CA GLN A 179 -12.83 -6.42 12.53
C GLN A 179 -12.20 -7.30 13.62
N ASP A 180 -11.52 -8.37 13.23
CA ASP A 180 -10.73 -9.18 14.14
C ASP A 180 -9.24 -8.91 13.88
N ASN A 181 -8.45 -8.87 14.94
CA ASN A 181 -7.02 -8.61 14.84
C ASN A 181 -6.29 -9.88 14.37
N ASP A 182 -5.71 -9.83 13.17
CA ASP A 182 -4.91 -10.91 12.58
C ASP A 182 -3.55 -11.12 13.28
N SER A 183 -3.05 -10.11 13.98
CA SER A 183 -1.65 -10.05 14.41
C SER A 183 -1.46 -10.40 15.89
N SER A 184 -0.45 -11.23 16.17
CA SER A 184 -0.08 -11.64 17.54
C SER A 184 0.68 -10.53 18.31
N GLY A 185 1.29 -9.59 17.59
CA GLY A 185 2.06 -8.46 18.13
C GLY A 185 3.00 -7.86 17.08
N CYS A 186 3.37 -6.59 17.27
CA CYS A 186 4.43 -5.94 16.50
C CYS A 186 5.81 -6.26 17.07
N ASN A 187 6.78 -6.51 16.19
CA ASN A 187 8.13 -6.90 16.56
C ASN A 187 9.03 -5.66 16.61
N TYR A 188 9.61 -5.34 17.77
CA TYR A 188 10.61 -4.26 17.96
C TYR A 188 10.12 -2.82 17.66
N HIS A 189 8.82 -2.62 17.48
CA HIS A 189 8.19 -1.30 17.31
C HIS A 189 6.74 -1.35 17.81
N ASP A 190 6.16 -0.18 18.10
CA ASP A 190 4.82 -0.08 18.67
C ASP A 190 3.72 -0.41 17.66
N ALA A 191 2.63 -1.02 18.16
CA ALA A 191 1.44 -1.33 17.38
C ALA A 191 0.50 -0.12 17.25
N LEU A 192 -0.18 -0.01 16.12
CA LEU A 192 -1.24 0.98 15.87
C LEU A 192 -2.60 0.56 16.47
N TRP A 193 -2.59 -0.41 17.38
CA TRP A 193 -3.75 -1.10 17.94
C TRP A 193 -3.37 -1.80 19.27
N THR A 194 -4.35 -2.07 20.12
CA THR A 194 -4.23 -2.97 21.28
C THR A 194 -4.81 -4.36 20.99
N LYS A 195 -4.49 -5.36 21.83
CA LYS A 195 -5.07 -6.72 21.73
C LYS A 195 -6.59 -6.79 21.98
N LYS A 196 -7.24 -5.68 22.32
CA LYS A 196 -8.71 -5.56 22.47
C LYS A 196 -9.36 -4.77 21.34
N ASP A 197 -8.55 -4.20 20.45
CA ASP A 197 -9.03 -3.38 19.34
C ASP A 197 -9.54 -4.27 18.21
N TRP A 198 -10.41 -3.69 17.40
CA TRP A 198 -11.16 -4.33 16.33
C TRP A 198 -11.19 -3.47 15.06
N GLN A 199 -10.49 -2.35 15.10
CA GLN A 199 -10.19 -1.43 14.01
C GLN A 199 -8.98 -0.59 14.43
N SER A 200 -8.35 0.13 13.49
CA SER A 200 -7.37 1.16 13.80
C SER A 200 -7.61 2.37 12.90
N GLN A 201 -8.21 3.41 13.48
CA GLN A 201 -8.40 4.70 12.83
C GLN A 201 -7.08 5.22 12.24
N LYS A 202 -5.97 5.03 12.98
CA LYS A 202 -4.60 5.36 12.56
C LYS A 202 -4.18 4.66 11.26
N GLN A 203 -4.39 3.35 11.14
CA GLN A 203 -4.10 2.63 9.88
C GLN A 203 -4.99 3.10 8.72
N GLN A 204 -6.29 3.26 8.99
CA GLN A 204 -7.25 3.70 7.99
C GLN A 204 -6.96 5.13 7.49
N ASP A 205 -6.50 6.04 8.34
CA ASP A 205 -6.17 7.43 7.94
C ASP A 205 -4.94 7.50 7.02
N ILE A 206 -3.94 6.64 7.24
CA ILE A 206 -2.81 6.48 6.31
C ILE A 206 -3.32 5.99 4.95
N ALA A 207 -4.21 4.99 4.92
CA ALA A 207 -4.83 4.51 3.68
C ALA A 207 -5.69 5.59 2.99
N ARG A 208 -6.52 6.31 3.76
CA ARG A 208 -7.36 7.43 3.27
C ARG A 208 -6.55 8.59 2.69
N LYS A 209 -5.27 8.74 3.08
CA LYS A 209 -4.35 9.73 2.49
C LYS A 209 -3.58 9.18 1.29
N VAL A 210 -2.89 8.05 1.44
CA VAL A 210 -1.94 7.54 0.45
C VAL A 210 -2.63 6.98 -0.81
N ILE A 211 -3.77 6.31 -0.67
CA ILE A 211 -4.44 5.65 -1.81
C ILE A 211 -5.04 6.69 -2.78
N PRO A 212 -5.82 7.71 -2.34
CA PRO A 212 -6.35 8.70 -3.27
C PRO A 212 -5.25 9.54 -3.91
N ASP A 213 -4.18 9.86 -3.17
CA ASP A 213 -3.07 10.65 -3.70
C ASP A 213 -2.25 9.88 -4.75
N PHE A 214 -2.01 8.57 -4.57
CA PHE A 214 -1.41 7.72 -5.61
C PHE A 214 -2.24 7.71 -6.90
N PHE A 215 -3.57 7.53 -6.81
CA PHE A 215 -4.41 7.54 -8.00
C PHE A 215 -4.46 8.95 -8.63
N ARG A 216 -4.63 10.01 -7.84
CA ARG A 216 -4.60 11.40 -8.35
C ARG A 216 -3.28 11.79 -8.99
N ALA A 217 -2.15 11.20 -8.58
CA ALA A 217 -0.84 11.43 -9.17
C ALA A 217 -0.64 10.76 -10.54
N ASN A 218 -1.40 9.70 -10.84
CA ASN A 218 -1.08 8.77 -11.94
C ASN A 218 -2.27 8.46 -12.87
N LEU A 219 -3.48 8.89 -12.54
CA LEU A 219 -4.71 8.56 -13.24
C LEU A 219 -5.48 9.81 -13.69
N GLY A 220 -6.19 9.69 -14.82
CA GLY A 220 -7.01 10.75 -15.40
C GLY A 220 -6.21 11.65 -16.34
N ALA A 221 -6.89 12.53 -17.08
CA ALA A 221 -6.24 13.47 -17.98
C ALA A 221 -5.34 14.49 -17.23
N ASN A 222 -5.74 14.90 -16.02
CA ASN A 222 -5.06 15.92 -15.21
C ASN A 222 -4.34 15.27 -14.01
N LYS A 223 -3.15 14.72 -14.24
CA LYS A 223 -2.38 13.95 -13.26
C LYS A 223 -1.59 14.86 -12.31
N LEU A 224 -1.90 14.80 -11.01
CA LEU A 224 -1.27 15.63 -9.96
C LEU A 224 0.09 15.05 -9.53
N LYS A 225 1.04 14.98 -10.46
CA LYS A 225 2.32 14.24 -10.33
C LYS A 225 3.08 14.48 -9.02
N LYS A 226 3.08 15.71 -8.47
CA LYS A 226 3.71 16.05 -7.18
C LYS A 226 3.21 15.20 -5.99
N LEU A 227 2.03 14.60 -6.05
CA LEU A 227 1.55 13.71 -4.99
C LEU A 227 2.34 12.38 -4.91
N ASN A 228 3.05 11.99 -5.98
CA ASN A 228 4.02 10.89 -5.92
C ASN A 228 5.23 11.21 -5.04
N ASN A 229 5.48 12.48 -4.65
CA ASN A 229 6.59 12.83 -3.77
C ASN A 229 6.55 12.04 -2.46
N ALA A 230 5.35 11.77 -1.91
CA ALA A 230 5.16 10.99 -0.70
C ALA A 230 5.73 9.55 -0.79
N LEU A 231 5.82 8.98 -1.99
CA LEU A 231 6.29 7.61 -2.25
C LEU A 231 7.81 7.51 -2.44
N ASN A 232 8.49 8.61 -2.74
CA ASN A 232 9.94 8.64 -2.98
C ASN A 232 10.70 8.80 -1.64
N PRO A 233 11.61 7.89 -1.26
CA PRO A 233 12.30 7.92 0.04
C PRO A 233 13.17 9.16 0.25
N MET A 234 13.63 9.85 -0.81
CA MET A 234 14.38 11.11 -0.68
C MET A 234 13.54 12.27 -0.14
N ASN A 235 12.21 12.20 -0.24
CA ASN A 235 11.32 13.24 0.28
C ASN A 235 10.90 12.89 1.71
N ILE A 236 10.85 13.89 2.59
CA ILE A 236 10.36 13.73 3.97
C ILE A 236 8.91 13.20 3.94
N VAL A 237 8.58 12.27 4.85
CA VAL A 237 7.20 11.78 5.04
C VAL A 237 6.32 12.93 5.53
N GLU A 238 5.12 13.08 4.97
CA GLU A 238 4.21 14.17 5.34
C GLU A 238 3.89 14.14 6.84
N GLY A 239 3.92 15.32 7.48
CA GLY A 239 3.81 15.46 8.94
C GLY A 239 2.62 14.73 9.56
N ALA A 240 1.47 14.77 8.90
CA ALA A 240 0.23 14.11 9.32
C ALA A 240 0.27 12.56 9.26
N ILE A 241 1.23 11.98 8.53
CA ILE A 241 1.48 10.54 8.50
C ILE A 241 2.62 10.19 9.47
N SER A 242 3.72 10.96 9.47
CA SER A 242 4.86 10.70 10.36
C SER A 242 4.53 10.90 11.85
N SER A 243 3.46 11.64 12.18
CA SER A 243 2.90 11.73 13.53
C SER A 243 2.11 10.48 13.96
N ILE A 244 1.72 9.63 13.02
CA ILE A 244 0.98 8.39 13.28
C ILE A 244 1.94 7.24 13.54
N THR A 245 2.93 7.06 12.67
CA THR A 245 3.93 5.97 12.74
C THR A 245 5.16 6.24 11.87
N HIS A 246 6.19 5.40 12.02
CA HIS A 246 7.30 5.37 11.08
C HIS A 246 6.88 4.76 9.73
N ILE A 247 7.39 5.34 8.64
CA ILE A 247 7.12 4.90 7.27
C ILE A 247 8.45 4.72 6.54
N GLU A 248 8.70 3.51 6.06
CA GLU A 248 9.77 3.22 5.12
C GLU A 248 9.20 3.08 3.70
N ARG A 249 10.00 3.40 2.68
CA ARG A 249 9.58 3.43 1.28
C ARG A 249 10.65 2.87 0.38
N ASP A 250 10.22 2.15 -0.65
CA ASP A 250 11.06 1.79 -1.80
C ASP A 250 10.44 2.40 -3.06
N PHE A 251 11.27 2.91 -3.98
CA PHE A 251 10.79 3.68 -5.12
C PHE A 251 11.71 3.52 -6.34
N SER A 252 11.11 3.11 -7.46
CA SER A 252 11.73 3.13 -8.78
C SER A 252 10.93 4.07 -9.66
N ALA A 253 11.50 5.26 -9.88
CA ALA A 253 10.98 6.31 -10.78
C ALA A 253 10.59 5.77 -12.16
N ASN A 254 11.49 4.95 -12.70
CA ASN A 254 11.37 4.26 -13.97
C ASN A 254 12.09 2.91 -13.78
N PRO A 255 11.45 1.75 -14.01
CA PRO A 255 12.09 0.45 -13.94
C PRO A 255 12.77 0.01 -15.27
N ASN A 256 12.66 0.80 -16.34
CA ASN A 256 13.29 0.51 -17.63
C ASN A 256 14.82 0.60 -17.55
N LEU A 257 15.47 -0.53 -17.87
CA LEU A 257 16.92 -0.66 -17.84
C LEU A 257 17.63 0.15 -18.94
N ASN A 258 16.95 0.52 -20.04
CA ASN A 258 17.57 1.32 -21.10
C ASN A 258 17.99 2.73 -20.61
N THR A 259 17.46 3.17 -19.47
CA THR A 259 17.80 4.45 -18.83
C THR A 259 18.71 4.29 -17.60
N GLN A 260 19.12 3.05 -17.27
CA GLN A 260 19.91 2.69 -16.09
C GLN A 260 21.19 1.91 -16.46
N LEU A 261 22.35 2.39 -16.04
CA LEU A 261 23.55 1.55 -16.01
C LEU A 261 23.51 0.69 -14.74
N ARG A 262 23.42 -0.64 -14.89
CA ARG A 262 23.72 -1.55 -13.78
C ARG A 262 25.22 -1.54 -13.52
N PHE A 263 25.61 -1.24 -12.28
CA PHE A 263 27.02 -1.26 -11.88
C PHE A 263 27.36 -2.58 -11.18
N ASP A 264 26.50 -3.05 -10.26
CA ASP A 264 26.58 -4.40 -9.72
C ASP A 264 25.18 -4.88 -9.28
N ASP A 265 24.76 -6.06 -9.76
CA ASP A 265 23.55 -6.76 -9.30
C ASP A 265 23.85 -7.96 -8.39
N PHE A 266 25.13 -8.18 -8.09
CA PHE A 266 25.69 -9.29 -7.32
C PHE A 266 25.48 -10.68 -7.94
N ILE A 267 25.15 -10.73 -9.23
CA ILE A 267 25.11 -11.94 -10.07
C ILE A 267 26.32 -11.95 -11.02
N THR A 268 26.68 -10.80 -11.59
CA THR A 268 27.75 -10.67 -12.60
C THR A 268 29.14 -11.01 -12.07
N THR A 269 29.90 -11.76 -12.87
CA THR A 269 31.31 -12.15 -12.59
C THR A 269 32.32 -11.05 -12.86
N ASP A 270 31.98 -10.09 -13.72
CA ASP A 270 32.93 -9.14 -14.33
C ASP A 270 33.21 -7.92 -13.42
N ILE A 271 32.76 -8.00 -12.17
CA ILE A 271 32.97 -7.03 -11.09
C ILE A 271 33.88 -7.66 -10.05
N THR A 272 35.07 -7.09 -9.86
CA THR A 272 35.96 -7.45 -8.74
C THR A 272 35.44 -6.78 -7.47
N ARG A 273 35.27 -7.56 -6.40
CA ARG A 273 34.73 -7.11 -5.12
C ARG A 273 35.81 -7.23 -4.05
N GLU A 274 36.29 -6.11 -3.55
CA GLU A 274 37.41 -6.02 -2.60
C GLU A 274 36.89 -5.56 -1.24
N ALA A 275 37.39 -6.15 -0.16
CA ALA A 275 37.10 -5.75 1.22
C ALA A 275 38.38 -5.54 2.00
N THR A 276 38.37 -4.59 2.94
CA THR A 276 39.42 -4.45 3.96
C THR A 276 39.41 -5.64 4.93
N SER A 277 40.53 -5.91 5.61
CA SER A 277 40.73 -7.12 6.43
C SER A 277 39.81 -7.26 7.65
N ASP A 278 39.17 -6.17 8.07
CA ASP A 278 38.16 -6.08 9.13
C ASP A 278 36.71 -6.29 8.62
N MET A 279 36.52 -6.47 7.31
CA MET A 279 35.26 -6.79 6.66
C MET A 279 35.34 -8.12 5.89
N THR A 280 34.28 -8.92 6.02
CA THR A 280 34.01 -10.09 5.18
C THR A 280 32.76 -9.85 4.36
N PHE A 281 32.64 -10.49 3.20
CA PHE A 281 31.44 -10.44 2.37
C PHE A 281 31.02 -11.82 1.90
N THR A 282 29.72 -12.02 1.72
CA THR A 282 29.15 -13.20 1.06
C THR A 282 28.07 -12.76 0.08
N ILE A 283 28.11 -13.26 -1.15
CA ILE A 283 26.97 -13.15 -2.06
C ILE A 283 25.94 -14.19 -1.60
N GLN A 284 24.73 -13.73 -1.31
CA GLN A 284 23.62 -14.57 -0.91
C GLN A 284 22.56 -14.53 -2.00
N LYS A 285 21.92 -15.68 -2.29
CA LYS A 285 20.73 -15.69 -3.13
C LYS A 285 19.69 -14.79 -2.48
N GLY A 286 19.14 -13.86 -3.25
CA GLY A 286 18.15 -12.92 -2.74
C GLY A 286 16.90 -13.64 -2.23
N SER A 287 16.34 -13.13 -1.15
CA SER A 287 14.99 -13.49 -0.72
C SER A 287 13.96 -12.80 -1.63
N ASN A 288 12.74 -13.35 -1.71
CA ASN A 288 11.57 -12.64 -2.23
C ASN A 288 11.72 -12.09 -3.65
N SER A 289 12.05 -12.98 -4.59
CA SER A 289 12.30 -12.68 -6.01
C SER A 289 13.44 -11.69 -6.32
N LEU A 290 14.23 -11.28 -5.33
CA LEU A 290 15.55 -10.70 -5.56
C LEU A 290 16.51 -11.82 -6.01
N ALA A 291 17.37 -11.57 -7.00
CA ALA A 291 18.28 -12.60 -7.52
C ALA A 291 19.47 -12.84 -6.58
N ALA A 292 20.18 -11.78 -6.21
CA ALA A 292 21.33 -11.81 -5.31
C ALA A 292 21.37 -10.54 -4.41
N ALA A 293 22.06 -10.66 -3.28
CA ALA A 293 22.43 -9.55 -2.41
C ALA A 293 23.81 -9.79 -1.80
N LEU A 294 24.60 -8.74 -1.64
CA LEU A 294 25.91 -8.77 -1.00
C LEU A 294 25.72 -8.55 0.51
N LYS A 295 25.89 -9.60 1.31
CA LYS A 295 25.95 -9.47 2.77
C LYS A 295 27.37 -9.10 3.19
N LEU A 296 27.55 -7.89 3.70
CA LEU A 296 28.77 -7.43 4.37
C LEU A 296 28.68 -7.73 5.87
N VAL A 297 29.77 -8.17 6.49
CA VAL A 297 29.91 -8.37 7.94
C VAL A 297 31.26 -7.81 8.37
N TRP A 298 31.29 -6.88 9.32
CA TRP A 298 32.53 -6.25 9.81
C TRP A 298 32.66 -6.33 11.32
N ASN A 299 33.92 -6.29 11.79
CA ASN A 299 34.28 -6.20 13.19
C ASN A 299 35.59 -5.39 13.33
N LYS A 300 35.46 -4.10 13.65
CA LYS A 300 36.59 -3.20 13.89
C LYS A 300 37.44 -3.71 15.05
N VAL A 301 38.75 -3.60 14.91
CA VAL A 301 39.75 -3.91 15.94
C VAL A 301 40.13 -2.64 16.71
N ALA A 302 40.16 -1.49 16.03
CA ALA A 302 40.34 -0.16 16.60
C ALA A 302 39.18 0.79 16.24
N PRO A 303 38.87 1.81 17.07
CA PRO A 303 37.82 2.79 16.76
C PRO A 303 38.07 3.59 15.47
N THR A 304 39.33 3.65 15.02
CA THR A 304 39.78 4.32 13.79
C THR A 304 39.62 3.48 12.52
N ASP A 305 39.25 2.20 12.63
CA ASP A 305 39.11 1.34 11.46
C ASP A 305 37.94 1.80 10.59
N GLU A 306 38.10 1.78 9.27
CA GLU A 306 37.08 2.17 8.31
C GLU A 306 36.74 0.99 7.37
N PRO A 307 35.99 -0.02 7.85
CA PRO A 307 35.67 -1.22 7.08
C PRO A 307 35.07 -0.86 5.73
N THR A 308 35.74 -1.20 4.65
CA THR A 308 35.44 -0.69 3.31
C THR A 308 35.23 -1.82 2.31
N MET A 309 34.13 -1.73 1.57
CA MET A 309 33.79 -2.57 0.41
C MET A 309 33.94 -1.75 -0.87
N LYS A 310 34.71 -2.25 -1.84
CA LYS A 310 34.87 -1.67 -3.17
C LYS A 310 34.32 -2.59 -4.23
N LEU A 311 33.51 -2.04 -5.13
CA LEU A 311 33.01 -2.72 -6.33
C LEU A 311 33.74 -2.13 -7.52
N HIS A 312 34.60 -2.90 -8.17
CA HIS A 312 35.44 -2.47 -9.29
C HIS A 312 34.96 -3.08 -10.62
N GLN A 313 34.71 -2.23 -11.61
CA GLN A 313 34.42 -2.67 -12.98
C GLN A 313 35.71 -3.19 -13.66
N MET A 314 35.62 -4.25 -14.46
CA MET A 314 36.76 -4.76 -15.24
C MET A 314 37.34 -3.69 -16.19
N ASN A 315 36.48 -2.91 -16.83
CA ASN A 315 36.83 -1.69 -17.61
C ASN A 315 36.36 -0.43 -16.86
N PHE A 316 36.56 0.78 -17.38
CA PHE A 316 35.88 1.96 -16.85
C PHE A 316 34.49 2.12 -17.51
N VAL A 317 33.59 2.86 -16.87
CA VAL A 317 32.24 3.16 -17.37
C VAL A 317 31.97 4.66 -17.39
N ASP A 318 31.25 5.13 -18.39
CA ASP A 318 30.78 6.53 -18.47
C ASP A 318 29.46 6.69 -17.71
N VAL A 319 29.49 7.48 -16.64
CA VAL A 319 28.30 7.92 -15.88
C VAL A 319 28.11 9.44 -15.92
N SER A 320 28.84 10.17 -16.78
CA SER A 320 28.77 11.64 -16.89
C SER A 320 27.37 12.15 -17.28
N ASN A 321 26.63 11.36 -18.05
CA ASN A 321 25.25 11.64 -18.44
C ASN A 321 24.21 11.16 -17.41
N MET A 322 24.62 10.39 -16.41
CA MET A 322 23.74 9.90 -15.35
C MET A 322 23.44 11.01 -14.34
N LYS A 323 22.30 10.88 -13.64
CA LYS A 323 21.77 11.92 -12.75
C LYS A 323 21.59 11.44 -11.31
N THR A 324 21.37 10.14 -11.08
CA THR A 324 21.48 9.55 -9.75
C THR A 324 22.33 8.29 -9.72
N LEU A 325 22.96 8.05 -8.58
CA LEU A 325 23.40 6.74 -8.10
C LEU A 325 22.30 6.22 -7.17
N ASP A 326 21.73 5.06 -7.49
CA ASP A 326 20.86 4.32 -6.60
C ASP A 326 21.58 3.07 -6.09
N PHE A 327 21.29 2.67 -4.87
CA PHE A 327 21.50 1.30 -4.41
C PHE A 327 20.43 0.94 -3.38
N ARG A 328 20.18 -0.35 -3.19
CA ARG A 328 19.27 -0.87 -2.17
C ARG A 328 20.05 -1.47 -1.02
N PHE A 329 19.58 -1.29 0.20
CA PHE A 329 20.19 -1.91 1.38
C PHE A 329 19.15 -2.43 2.37
N SER A 330 19.57 -3.29 3.30
CA SER A 330 18.76 -3.77 4.43
C SER A 330 19.63 -4.11 5.63
N LEU A 331 19.13 -3.86 6.84
CA LEU A 331 19.78 -4.30 8.09
C LEU A 331 19.21 -5.62 8.62
N PRO A 332 20.04 -6.46 9.26
CA PRO A 332 19.60 -7.69 9.93
C PRO A 332 18.67 -7.40 11.11
N GLY A 333 17.62 -8.21 11.25
CA GLY A 333 16.74 -8.19 12.42
C GLY A 333 17.41 -8.85 13.63
N SER A 334 18.24 -8.13 14.37
CA SER A 334 18.85 -8.62 15.62
C SER A 334 19.07 -7.50 16.64
N LYS A 335 19.14 -7.87 17.93
CA LYS A 335 19.18 -6.96 19.10
C LYS A 335 20.47 -6.13 19.28
N PHE A 336 21.34 -6.05 18.28
CA PHE A 336 22.76 -5.74 18.47
C PHE A 336 23.24 -4.37 17.95
N PHE A 337 22.33 -3.50 17.49
CA PHE A 337 22.67 -2.12 17.14
C PHE A 337 22.23 -1.16 18.27
N SER A 338 23.15 -0.90 19.19
CA SER A 338 23.04 0.18 20.20
C SER A 338 23.29 1.57 19.59
N GLU A 339 23.84 1.63 18.39
CA GLU A 339 24.13 2.84 17.61
C GLU A 339 23.67 2.62 16.16
N PRO A 340 23.31 3.67 15.41
CA PRO A 340 22.94 3.55 14.00
C PRO A 340 24.07 2.99 13.14
N VAL A 341 23.73 2.12 12.18
CA VAL A 341 24.67 1.73 11.12
C VAL A 341 24.81 2.91 10.16
N ASN A 342 25.97 3.57 10.21
CA ASN A 342 26.32 4.69 9.36
C ASN A 342 27.45 4.29 8.41
N PHE A 343 27.29 4.62 7.14
CA PHE A 343 28.31 4.45 6.12
C PHE A 343 28.33 5.65 5.17
N SER A 344 29.50 5.89 4.59
CA SER A 344 29.66 6.83 3.48
C SER A 344 29.86 6.09 2.16
N ILE A 345 29.63 6.81 1.07
CA ILE A 345 29.85 6.31 -0.29
C ILE A 345 30.70 7.31 -1.07
N SER A 346 31.72 6.81 -1.75
CA SER A 346 32.58 7.57 -2.66
C SER A 346 32.76 6.83 -3.98
N LEU A 347 33.17 7.58 -4.99
CA LEU A 347 33.39 7.09 -6.35
C LEU A 347 34.87 7.26 -6.69
N VAL A 348 35.46 6.27 -7.38
CA VAL A 348 36.86 6.34 -7.83
C VAL A 348 36.92 6.15 -9.34
N ASP A 349 37.63 7.03 -10.04
CA ASP A 349 37.85 6.92 -11.48
C ASP A 349 39.05 6.01 -11.82
N GLU A 350 39.32 5.84 -13.12
CA GLU A 350 40.37 4.95 -13.62
C GLU A 350 41.81 5.33 -13.20
N VAL A 351 42.07 6.60 -12.86
CA VAL A 351 43.41 7.05 -12.43
C VAL A 351 43.58 6.98 -10.91
N GLY A 352 42.55 6.53 -10.19
CA GLY A 352 42.56 6.39 -8.74
C GLY A 352 42.19 7.67 -7.99
N ALA A 353 41.64 8.69 -8.66
CA ALA A 353 41.09 9.84 -7.96
C ALA A 353 39.77 9.45 -7.28
N GLU A 354 39.67 9.68 -5.96
CA GLU A 354 38.47 9.43 -5.16
C GLU A 354 37.68 10.74 -4.98
N SER A 355 36.35 10.66 -5.08
CA SER A 355 35.45 11.79 -4.86
C SER A 355 35.41 12.23 -3.39
N ASN A 356 34.85 13.40 -3.11
CA ASN A 356 34.34 13.66 -1.76
C ASN A 356 33.36 12.54 -1.34
N ALA A 357 33.48 12.08 -0.09
CA ALA A 357 32.63 11.02 0.45
C ALA A 357 31.26 11.57 0.87
N ILE A 358 30.20 10.95 0.39
CA ILE A 358 28.83 11.31 0.75
C ILE A 358 28.43 10.54 2.01
N GLN A 359 28.22 11.28 3.09
CA GLN A 359 27.69 10.76 4.35
C GLN A 359 26.20 10.44 4.20
N LEU A 360 25.77 9.27 4.67
CA LEU A 360 24.37 8.83 4.60
C LEU A 360 23.66 8.97 5.95
N THR A 361 24.09 9.92 6.78
CA THR A 361 23.54 10.21 8.11
C THR A 361 22.07 10.64 8.09
N ASP A 362 21.59 11.20 6.99
CA ASP A 362 20.17 11.58 6.82
C ASP A 362 19.31 10.38 6.37
N TYR A 363 19.95 9.33 5.86
CA TYR A 363 19.36 8.01 5.59
C TYR A 363 19.55 7.05 6.79
N VAL A 364 19.79 7.59 8.00
CA VAL A 364 20.02 6.80 9.23
C VAL A 364 18.94 5.76 9.40
N VAL A 365 19.38 4.50 9.37
CA VAL A 365 18.52 3.34 9.39
C VAL A 365 17.92 3.19 10.79
N LYS A 366 16.63 3.49 10.95
CA LYS A 366 15.94 3.37 12.25
C LYS A 366 15.25 2.03 12.45
N THR A 367 14.96 1.32 11.35
CA THR A 367 14.23 0.06 11.35
C THR A 367 14.63 -0.82 10.16
N PHE A 368 14.14 -2.05 10.03
CA PHE A 368 14.23 -3.18 10.96
C PHE A 368 13.53 -4.37 10.27
N ASN A 369 14.13 -5.56 10.29
CA ASN A 369 13.60 -6.77 9.65
C ASN A 369 12.83 -7.64 10.69
N PRO A 370 11.48 -7.71 10.65
CA PRO A 370 10.70 -8.33 11.72
C PRO A 370 10.77 -9.85 11.78
N PHE A 371 10.62 -10.51 10.64
CA PHE A 371 10.55 -11.96 10.48
C PHE A 371 10.79 -12.34 9.03
N ARG A 372 11.58 -13.40 8.79
CA ARG A 372 11.74 -14.21 7.54
C ARG A 372 12.12 -13.50 6.23
N THR A 373 11.71 -12.25 6.00
CA THR A 373 11.79 -11.53 4.74
C THR A 373 12.64 -10.27 4.88
N THR A 374 13.73 -10.23 4.09
CA THR A 374 14.58 -9.04 3.96
C THR A 374 13.84 -7.97 3.15
N LEU A 375 13.34 -6.95 3.85
CA LEU A 375 12.84 -5.72 3.23
C LEU A 375 14.03 -4.80 2.95
N TYR A 376 14.11 -4.26 1.74
CA TYR A 376 15.19 -3.37 1.31
C TYR A 376 14.66 -1.94 1.09
N GLN A 377 15.49 -0.95 1.39
CA GLN A 377 15.24 0.47 1.16
C GLN A 377 16.13 0.95 0.00
N THR A 378 15.61 1.78 -0.91
CA THR A 378 16.43 2.45 -1.94
C THR A 378 17.02 3.74 -1.39
N VAL A 379 18.36 3.79 -1.30
CA VAL A 379 19.11 5.05 -1.23
C VAL A 379 19.28 5.57 -2.65
N ARG A 380 19.14 6.87 -2.82
CA ARG A 380 19.32 7.58 -4.09
C ARG A 380 20.08 8.86 -3.84
N ILE A 381 21.14 9.09 -4.60
CA ILE A 381 22.07 10.21 -4.45
C ILE A 381 22.20 10.90 -5.80
N THR A 382 22.08 12.21 -5.86
CA THR A 382 22.23 12.98 -7.10
C THR A 382 23.71 13.10 -7.48
N MET A 383 24.03 12.97 -8.77
CA MET A 383 25.41 12.81 -9.25
C MET A 383 26.28 14.07 -9.11
N ASP A 384 25.65 15.24 -9.02
CA ASP A 384 26.28 16.54 -8.75
C ASP A 384 27.01 16.59 -7.39
N LYS A 385 26.63 15.73 -6.44
CA LYS A 385 27.28 15.65 -5.13
C LYS A 385 28.68 15.02 -5.20
N PHE A 386 29.02 14.27 -6.25
CA PHE A 386 30.32 13.64 -6.41
C PHE A 386 31.25 14.53 -7.24
N THR A 387 32.22 15.16 -6.57
CA THR A 387 33.19 16.10 -7.15
C THR A 387 34.62 15.56 -7.06
N GLY A 388 35.53 16.10 -7.87
CA GLY A 388 36.96 15.75 -7.85
C GLY A 388 37.40 14.58 -8.73
N ILE A 389 36.49 13.97 -9.49
CA ILE A 389 36.75 12.76 -10.30
C ILE A 389 36.25 12.88 -11.75
N ASN A 390 36.79 12.05 -12.64
CA ASN A 390 36.30 11.93 -14.01
C ASN A 390 35.11 10.95 -14.12
N LEU A 391 33.88 11.48 -14.04
CA LEU A 391 32.64 10.68 -14.19
C LEU A 391 32.48 9.99 -15.55
N ALA A 392 33.21 10.39 -16.60
CA ALA A 392 33.21 9.67 -17.88
C ALA A 392 34.08 8.39 -17.86
N ARG A 393 34.88 8.20 -16.81
CA ARG A 393 35.82 7.08 -16.65
C ARG A 393 35.78 6.50 -15.23
N LEU A 394 34.56 6.36 -14.68
CA LEU A 394 34.32 5.76 -13.37
C LEU A 394 34.82 4.31 -13.36
N LYS A 395 35.53 3.92 -12.30
CA LYS A 395 36.11 2.57 -12.14
C LYS A 395 35.54 1.81 -10.94
N THR A 396 35.22 2.53 -9.85
CA THR A 396 34.88 1.93 -8.55
C THR A 396 33.73 2.66 -7.86
N VAL A 397 32.82 1.91 -7.25
CA VAL A 397 31.92 2.40 -6.19
C VAL A 397 32.42 1.88 -4.85
N GLN A 398 32.66 2.76 -3.88
CA GLN A 398 33.24 2.44 -2.57
C GLN A 398 32.24 2.73 -1.44
N PHE A 399 31.99 1.74 -0.58
CA PHE A 399 31.12 1.84 0.61
C PHE A 399 31.98 1.68 1.87
N LYS A 400 31.97 2.68 2.76
CA LYS A 400 32.84 2.76 3.94
C LYS A 400 32.04 2.82 5.24
N MET A 401 32.21 1.84 6.12
CA MET A 401 31.43 1.68 7.36
C MET A 401 32.03 2.51 8.51
N ILE A 402 31.27 3.49 8.98
CA ILE A 402 31.74 4.50 9.96
C ILE A 402 31.37 4.07 11.38
N ALA A 403 30.13 3.60 11.59
CA ALA A 403 29.66 3.07 12.87
C ALA A 403 28.61 1.97 12.63
N PRO A 404 28.34 1.08 13.60
CA PRO A 404 29.08 0.84 14.86
C PRO A 404 30.36 0.01 14.69
N ALA A 405 31.01 -0.32 15.82
CA ALA A 405 32.23 -1.13 15.88
C ALA A 405 32.13 -2.53 15.24
N ALA A 406 30.95 -3.17 15.29
CA ALA A 406 30.72 -4.44 14.61
C ALA A 406 29.29 -4.52 14.06
N GLY A 407 29.09 -5.18 12.93
CA GLY A 407 27.78 -5.22 12.30
C GLY A 407 27.70 -6.06 11.03
N ASN A 408 26.52 -6.05 10.43
CA ASN A 408 26.30 -6.57 9.08
C ASN A 408 25.18 -5.80 8.37
N VAL A 409 25.27 -5.71 7.04
CA VAL A 409 24.31 -5.06 6.14
C VAL A 409 24.19 -5.89 4.86
N TYR A 410 23.01 -5.90 4.25
CA TYR A 410 22.80 -6.45 2.91
C TYR A 410 22.74 -5.29 1.91
N LEU A 411 23.52 -5.36 0.83
CA LEU A 411 23.44 -4.44 -0.31
C LEU A 411 22.83 -5.18 -1.52
N ALA A 412 22.08 -4.46 -2.36
CA ALA A 412 21.47 -4.95 -3.58
C ALA A 412 21.44 -3.86 -4.65
N HIS A 413 21.52 -4.25 -5.94
CA HIS A 413 21.25 -3.39 -7.10
C HIS A 413 21.95 -2.02 -7.10
N VAL A 414 23.28 -1.98 -7.18
CA VAL A 414 24.03 -0.74 -7.39
C VAL A 414 23.88 -0.32 -8.86
N ARG A 415 23.29 0.86 -9.12
CA ARG A 415 23.01 1.34 -10.47
C ARG A 415 23.10 2.86 -10.58
N PHE A 416 23.35 3.35 -11.79
CA PHE A 416 23.22 4.75 -12.14
C PHE A 416 21.99 4.96 -13.02
N SER A 417 21.25 6.05 -12.82
CA SER A 417 20.04 6.39 -13.58
C SER A 417 20.23 7.71 -14.33
N SER A 418 19.99 7.71 -15.63
CA SER A 418 19.90 8.93 -16.46
C SER A 418 18.62 9.73 -16.18
N ILE A 419 17.58 9.07 -15.65
CA ILE A 419 16.34 9.70 -15.23
C ILE A 419 16.36 9.89 -13.71
N VAL A 420 16.45 11.16 -13.28
CA VAL A 420 15.78 11.60 -12.06
C VAL A 420 14.29 11.62 -12.35
N SER A 421 13.42 11.14 -11.44
CA SER A 421 11.99 11.43 -11.62
C SER A 421 11.75 12.93 -11.54
N GLU A 422 10.69 13.41 -12.20
CA GLU A 422 10.17 14.79 -12.16
C GLU A 422 9.95 15.37 -10.74
N LEU A 423 10.00 14.52 -9.72
CA LEU A 423 9.62 14.75 -8.32
C LEU A 423 10.74 15.29 -7.42
N VAL A 424 11.95 15.49 -7.94
CA VAL A 424 13.18 15.79 -7.16
C VAL A 424 13.62 17.26 -7.26
N LEU A 425 13.05 18.03 -8.18
CA LEU A 425 13.42 19.43 -8.47
C LEU A 425 12.37 20.43 -7.95
N PHE A 426 11.82 20.19 -6.76
CA PHE A 426 10.79 21.05 -6.15
C PHE A 426 11.15 21.50 -4.75
N ASP A 427 12.17 22.34 -4.66
CA ASP A 427 12.25 23.32 -3.57
C ASP A 427 11.15 24.39 -3.74
N ASP A 428 10.66 24.83 -2.59
CA ASP A 428 9.86 26.01 -2.26
C ASP A 428 9.02 26.70 -3.37
N ILE A 429 7.74 26.32 -3.48
CA ILE A 429 6.66 27.25 -3.90
C ILE A 429 5.43 27.02 -3.01
N GLN A 430 5.12 27.99 -2.13
CA GLN A 430 3.77 28.12 -1.56
C GLN A 430 2.77 28.45 -2.67
N GLY A 431 1.76 27.60 -2.89
CA GLY A 431 0.84 27.83 -4.02
C GLY A 431 -0.41 26.96 -4.10
N ARG A 432 -1.45 27.33 -3.36
CA ARG A 432 -2.89 27.08 -3.67
C ARG A 432 -3.30 25.61 -3.91
N LEU A 433 -3.69 24.94 -2.83
CA LEU A 433 -4.69 23.86 -2.92
C LEU A 433 -6.02 24.42 -3.47
N PRO A 434 -6.69 23.73 -4.41
CA PRO A 434 -8.08 24.05 -4.76
C PRO A 434 -9.02 23.82 -3.57
N LEU A 435 -10.00 24.71 -3.40
CA LEU A 435 -11.02 24.62 -2.35
C LEU A 435 -11.92 23.37 -2.53
N ALA A 436 -12.52 22.92 -1.42
CA ALA A 436 -13.30 21.69 -1.38
C ALA A 436 -14.49 21.70 -2.37
N SER A 437 -14.63 20.62 -3.13
CA SER A 437 -15.78 20.40 -4.00
C SER A 437 -17.02 20.04 -3.19
N ASN A 438 -17.98 20.97 -3.09
CA ASN A 438 -19.26 20.77 -2.41
C ASN A 438 -20.13 19.72 -3.13
N TYR A 439 -19.99 18.44 -2.74
CA TYR A 439 -20.94 17.40 -3.12
C TYR A 439 -22.26 17.60 -2.36
N LYS A 440 -23.23 18.26 -3.01
CA LYS A 440 -24.63 18.24 -2.55
C LYS A 440 -25.24 16.88 -2.86
N THR A 441 -25.57 16.12 -1.82
CA THR A 441 -26.46 14.96 -1.93
C THR A 441 -27.90 15.44 -2.03
N ASN A 442 -28.52 15.30 -3.21
CA ASN A 442 -29.97 15.46 -3.34
C ASN A 442 -30.65 14.14 -2.92
N SER A 443 -31.30 14.11 -1.76
CA SER A 443 -32.30 13.10 -1.42
C SER A 443 -33.67 13.53 -1.95
N ASN A 444 -34.36 12.66 -2.70
CA ASN A 444 -35.83 12.44 -2.63
C ASN A 444 -36.34 11.44 -3.69
N ASN A 445 -36.91 10.33 -3.20
CA ASN A 445 -38.07 9.54 -3.69
C ASN A 445 -38.03 8.90 -5.12
N VAL A 446 -38.08 7.56 -5.28
CA VAL A 446 -39.14 6.56 -4.93
C VAL A 446 -40.34 6.64 -5.92
N VAL A 447 -40.85 5.57 -6.54
CA VAL A 447 -40.81 4.09 -6.33
C VAL A 447 -40.19 3.36 -7.59
N ASN A 448 -40.19 2.03 -7.87
CA ASN A 448 -40.81 0.82 -7.30
C ASN A 448 -40.05 -0.49 -7.68
N GLU A 449 -40.08 -1.54 -6.83
CA GLU A 449 -40.12 -2.96 -7.25
C GLU A 449 -40.53 -3.85 -6.05
N ILE A 450 -41.45 -4.83 -6.22
CA ILE A 450 -42.05 -5.53 -5.07
C ILE A 450 -41.16 -6.67 -4.57
N ASN A 451 -40.29 -6.33 -3.63
CA ASN A 451 -39.47 -7.25 -2.86
C ASN A 451 -39.71 -6.94 -1.37
N ARG A 452 -40.37 -7.85 -0.63
CA ARG A 452 -40.87 -7.53 0.73
C ARG A 452 -39.73 -7.23 1.70
N LEU A 453 -39.63 -5.96 2.10
CA LEU A 453 -38.85 -5.50 3.24
C LEU A 453 -39.29 -6.26 4.51
N ILE A 454 -38.32 -6.87 5.19
CA ILE A 454 -38.52 -7.54 6.48
C ILE A 454 -38.16 -6.54 7.59
N THR A 455 -39.17 -5.88 8.15
CA THR A 455 -39.00 -4.93 9.26
C THR A 455 -39.13 -5.67 10.60
N HIS A 456 -38.05 -5.70 11.38
CA HIS A 456 -38.06 -6.17 12.77
C HIS A 456 -38.45 -5.00 13.68
N ALA A 457 -39.63 -5.09 14.30
CA ALA A 457 -40.29 -3.98 14.99
C ALA A 457 -39.65 -3.58 16.33
N ALA A 458 -39.97 -2.37 16.80
CA ALA A 458 -39.31 -1.73 17.94
C ALA A 458 -39.60 -2.36 19.31
N GLU A 459 -40.55 -3.29 19.41
CA GLU A 459 -40.93 -3.99 20.63
C GLU A 459 -39.97 -5.14 20.99
N ILE A 460 -39.25 -5.68 19.98
CA ILE A 460 -38.29 -6.80 20.14
C ILE A 460 -36.82 -6.34 20.07
N ASN A 461 -36.61 -5.03 20.07
CA ASN A 461 -35.37 -4.34 19.74
C ASN A 461 -35.07 -3.26 20.80
N GLN A 462 -33.88 -3.23 21.38
CA GLN A 462 -33.55 -2.32 22.47
C GLN A 462 -32.13 -1.74 22.35
N ILE A 463 -31.96 -0.47 22.71
CA ILE A 463 -30.65 0.12 22.99
C ILE A 463 -30.28 -0.28 24.42
N ILE A 464 -29.18 -1.02 24.60
CA ILE A 464 -28.83 -1.65 25.90
C ILE A 464 -27.61 -1.04 26.59
N GLN A 465 -26.83 -0.21 25.88
CA GLN A 465 -25.69 0.50 26.45
C GLN A 465 -25.29 1.68 25.57
N VAL A 466 -25.13 2.86 26.18
CA VAL A 466 -24.34 3.97 25.65
C VAL A 466 -23.07 4.06 26.50
N LYS A 467 -21.88 4.08 25.88
CA LYS A 467 -20.61 4.13 26.61
C LYS A 467 -19.56 4.99 25.91
N VAL A 468 -19.08 6.01 26.60
CA VAL A 468 -17.91 6.80 26.15
C VAL A 468 -16.63 5.95 26.25
N ILE A 469 -15.82 6.00 25.20
CA ILE A 469 -14.47 5.45 25.10
C ILE A 469 -13.51 6.66 25.04
N PRO A 470 -12.90 7.05 26.18
CA PRO A 470 -12.06 8.23 26.23
C PRO A 470 -10.73 8.02 25.49
N ASN A 471 -10.33 9.05 24.75
CA ASN A 471 -9.00 9.20 24.15
C ASN A 471 -8.28 10.39 24.84
N GLN A 472 -6.95 10.49 24.73
CA GLN A 472 -6.17 11.60 25.30
C GLN A 472 -6.59 12.96 24.72
N ASN A 473 -6.96 12.98 23.43
CA ASN A 473 -7.71 14.09 22.84
C ASN A 473 -9.20 13.84 23.02
N ILE A 474 -9.90 14.74 23.73
CA ILE A 474 -11.35 14.64 23.97
C ILE A 474 -12.12 14.66 22.65
N LEU A 475 -11.67 15.40 21.64
CA LEU A 475 -12.31 15.48 20.32
C LEU A 475 -12.21 14.16 19.52
N GLU A 476 -11.27 13.28 19.87
CA GLU A 476 -11.09 11.95 19.29
C GLU A 476 -11.69 10.84 20.18
N SER A 477 -12.45 11.18 21.21
CA SER A 477 -13.15 10.20 22.05
C SER A 477 -14.37 9.64 21.32
N GLN A 478 -14.52 8.31 21.34
CA GLN A 478 -15.63 7.61 20.68
C GLN A 478 -16.77 7.31 21.66
N VAL A 479 -17.96 7.03 21.14
CA VAL A 479 -19.10 6.53 21.89
C VAL A 479 -19.56 5.21 21.28
N ALA A 480 -19.52 4.15 22.07
CA ALA A 480 -20.07 2.85 21.73
C ALA A 480 -21.54 2.77 22.14
N VAL A 481 -22.44 2.67 21.17
CA VAL A 481 -23.88 2.46 21.38
C VAL A 481 -24.23 1.04 20.97
N THR A 482 -24.65 0.22 21.94
CA THR A 482 -24.97 -1.20 21.72
C THR A 482 -26.47 -1.43 21.66
N PHE A 483 -26.88 -2.12 20.61
CA PHE A 483 -28.25 -2.50 20.29
C PHE A 483 -28.38 -4.02 20.45
N ALA A 484 -29.52 -4.45 20.99
CA ALA A 484 -29.92 -5.85 21.11
C ALA A 484 -31.21 -6.11 20.33
N SER A 485 -31.33 -7.28 19.71
CA SER A 485 -32.54 -7.75 19.07
C SER A 485 -32.79 -9.23 19.37
N GLN A 486 -34.06 -9.61 19.47
CA GLN A 486 -34.47 -11.02 19.49
C GLN A 486 -34.23 -11.71 18.13
N VAL A 487 -34.13 -10.96 17.03
CA VAL A 487 -33.77 -11.48 15.70
C VAL A 487 -32.33 -11.12 15.38
N PRO A 488 -31.39 -12.10 15.26
CA PRO A 488 -29.98 -11.81 15.09
C PRO A 488 -29.62 -10.99 13.84
N PHE A 489 -28.76 -10.00 14.00
CA PHE A 489 -28.13 -9.24 12.93
C PHE A 489 -27.28 -10.17 12.06
N LYS A 490 -27.76 -10.46 10.85
CA LYS A 490 -27.13 -11.43 9.95
C LYS A 490 -25.78 -10.92 9.45
N ILE A 491 -24.70 -11.66 9.73
CA ILE A 491 -23.38 -11.38 9.16
C ILE A 491 -23.49 -11.43 7.63
N ARG A 492 -23.20 -10.30 6.97
CA ARG A 492 -23.36 -10.07 5.52
C ARG A 492 -22.11 -9.40 4.96
N ASN A 493 -21.98 -9.41 3.63
CA ASN A 493 -20.88 -8.77 2.90
C ASN A 493 -21.12 -7.25 2.72
N ALA A 494 -21.47 -6.58 3.81
CA ALA A 494 -21.65 -5.14 3.95
C ALA A 494 -21.80 -4.84 5.44
N LEU A 495 -21.19 -3.76 5.92
CA LEU A 495 -21.47 -3.29 7.29
C LEU A 495 -22.94 -2.87 7.45
N PRO A 496 -23.55 -3.19 8.60
CA PRO A 496 -24.75 -2.54 9.09
C PRO A 496 -24.60 -1.01 9.12
N VAL A 497 -25.71 -0.31 8.87
CA VAL A 497 -25.81 1.14 8.85
C VAL A 497 -26.93 1.55 9.80
N LEU A 498 -26.58 2.29 10.85
CA LEU A 498 -27.52 2.94 11.75
C LEU A 498 -27.99 4.24 11.09
N LYS A 499 -29.30 4.41 10.94
CA LYS A 499 -29.94 5.63 10.45
C LYS A 499 -30.67 6.32 11.60
N ALA A 500 -30.56 7.65 11.65
CA ALA A 500 -31.30 8.48 12.58
C ALA A 500 -31.74 9.77 11.87
N GLY A 501 -33.00 9.83 11.43
CA GLY A 501 -33.42 10.81 10.42
C GLY A 501 -32.56 10.70 9.16
N GLU A 502 -32.09 11.84 8.65
CA GLU A 502 -31.17 11.91 7.48
C GLU A 502 -29.76 11.35 7.76
N TYR A 503 -29.35 11.20 9.02
CA TYR A 503 -27.98 10.81 9.37
C TYR A 503 -27.76 9.30 9.25
N SER A 504 -26.56 8.87 8.85
CA SER A 504 -26.20 7.47 8.60
C SER A 504 -24.79 7.12 9.05
N PHE A 505 -24.66 6.23 10.03
CA PHE A 505 -23.42 5.83 10.69
C PHE A 505 -23.08 4.37 10.34
N ARG A 506 -21.79 4.05 10.18
CA ARG A 506 -21.34 2.78 9.54
C ARG A 506 -20.43 1.91 10.38
N GLU A 507 -19.58 2.53 11.21
CA GLU A 507 -18.62 1.81 12.05
C GLU A 507 -19.37 1.00 13.11
N SER A 508 -19.46 -0.31 12.89
CA SER A 508 -20.34 -1.19 13.64
C SER A 508 -19.77 -2.59 13.77
N LYS A 509 -19.79 -3.15 14.98
CA LYS A 509 -19.29 -4.49 15.29
C LYS A 509 -20.39 -5.41 15.79
N ILE A 510 -20.53 -6.57 15.13
CA ILE A 510 -21.23 -7.74 15.66
C ILE A 510 -20.21 -8.56 16.44
N LYS A 511 -20.53 -8.92 17.69
CA LYS A 511 -19.51 -9.18 18.72
C LYS A 511 -18.71 -10.47 18.50
N LYS A 512 -19.37 -11.53 18.00
CA LYS A 512 -18.78 -12.79 17.55
C LYS A 512 -19.68 -13.48 16.52
N VAL A 513 -19.10 -14.36 15.72
CA VAL A 513 -19.87 -15.44 15.06
C VAL A 513 -20.52 -16.30 16.15
N GLY A 514 -21.85 -16.20 16.29
CA GLY A 514 -22.65 -16.89 17.32
C GLY A 514 -23.34 -15.96 18.33
N ASP A 515 -22.77 -14.79 18.64
CA ASP A 515 -23.42 -13.72 19.43
C ASP A 515 -23.78 -12.58 18.48
N SER A 516 -24.83 -12.83 17.70
CA SER A 516 -25.34 -11.92 16.67
C SER A 516 -26.68 -11.27 17.02
N SER A 517 -27.21 -11.52 18.22
CA SER A 517 -28.32 -10.71 18.78
C SER A 517 -27.87 -9.32 19.22
N HIS A 518 -26.55 -9.04 19.25
CA HIS A 518 -25.97 -7.76 19.64
C HIS A 518 -25.14 -7.12 18.52
N ILE A 519 -25.25 -5.80 18.40
CA ILE A 519 -24.39 -4.97 17.54
C ILE A 519 -24.04 -3.66 18.25
N THR A 520 -22.78 -3.25 18.18
CA THR A 520 -22.30 -1.98 18.72
C THR A 520 -21.91 -1.04 17.59
N PHE A 521 -22.52 0.13 17.51
CA PHE A 521 -22.07 1.24 16.65
C PHE A 521 -21.09 2.11 17.41
N TYR A 522 -20.07 2.60 16.71
CA TYR A 522 -19.01 3.45 17.24
C TYR A 522 -19.06 4.81 16.56
N LEU A 523 -19.23 5.84 17.38
CA LEU A 523 -19.65 7.18 16.97
C LEU A 523 -18.65 8.21 17.50
N SER A 524 -18.52 9.36 16.84
CA SER A 524 -17.93 10.55 17.48
C SER A 524 -18.91 11.15 18.50
N LEU A 525 -18.41 12.02 19.39
CA LEU A 525 -19.27 12.82 20.28
C LEU A 525 -20.27 13.70 19.48
N SER A 526 -19.85 14.20 18.32
CA SER A 526 -20.73 14.92 17.38
C SER A 526 -21.84 14.03 16.79
N ASP A 527 -21.53 12.81 16.39
CA ASP A 527 -22.51 11.87 15.84
C ASP A 527 -23.60 11.52 16.86
N LEU A 528 -23.20 11.30 18.13
CA LEU A 528 -24.16 11.09 19.22
C LEU A 528 -25.12 12.27 19.36
N GLU A 529 -24.60 13.50 19.31
CA GLU A 529 -25.41 14.73 19.38
C GLU A 529 -26.31 14.96 18.17
N LEU A 530 -26.01 14.36 17.01
CA LEU A 530 -26.91 14.33 15.85
C LEU A 530 -28.04 13.32 16.08
N ILE A 531 -27.74 12.11 16.58
CA ILE A 531 -28.76 11.08 16.86
C ILE A 531 -29.72 11.51 17.97
N LYS A 532 -29.22 12.16 19.03
CA LYS A 532 -30.07 12.71 20.11
C LYS A 532 -31.09 13.75 19.64
N LYS A 533 -30.82 14.41 18.50
CA LYS A 533 -31.65 15.45 17.87
C LYS A 533 -32.50 14.89 16.72
N ALA A 534 -32.26 13.67 16.27
CA ALA A 534 -33.07 13.00 15.27
C ALA A 534 -34.45 12.65 15.85
N GLN A 535 -35.50 13.14 15.21
CA GLN A 535 -36.88 12.84 15.59
C GLN A 535 -37.32 11.46 15.06
N GLY A 536 -38.12 10.75 15.85
CA GLY A 536 -38.64 9.42 15.51
C GLY A 536 -37.71 8.28 15.94
N ASP A 537 -38.05 7.08 15.45
CA ASP A 537 -37.28 5.86 15.69
C ASP A 537 -36.02 5.81 14.80
N ILE A 538 -35.01 5.08 15.26
CA ILE A 538 -33.74 4.86 14.56
C ILE A 538 -33.70 3.44 14.00
N SER A 539 -33.06 3.22 12.85
CA SER A 539 -33.08 1.92 12.17
C SER A 539 -31.69 1.40 11.81
N ILE A 540 -31.50 0.08 11.91
CA ILE A 540 -30.29 -0.61 11.45
C ILE A 540 -30.64 -1.39 10.18
N SER A 541 -29.90 -1.15 9.10
CA SER A 541 -30.12 -1.77 7.78
C SER A 541 -28.80 -2.01 7.05
N TYR A 542 -28.77 -2.79 5.96
CA TYR A 542 -27.52 -3.08 5.24
C TYR A 542 -27.32 -2.17 4.02
N LYS A 543 -26.11 -1.63 3.83
CA LYS A 543 -25.76 -0.79 2.67
C LYS A 543 -26.07 -1.52 1.36
N GLY A 544 -26.87 -0.91 0.48
CA GLY A 544 -27.26 -1.48 -0.81
C GLY A 544 -28.20 -2.69 -0.73
N ASN A 545 -28.74 -3.02 0.46
CA ASN A 545 -29.65 -4.15 0.65
C ASN A 545 -30.70 -3.80 1.72
N LEU A 546 -31.65 -2.96 1.32
CA LEU A 546 -32.82 -2.57 2.12
C LEU A 546 -33.93 -3.65 2.09
N MET A 547 -33.55 -4.93 2.11
CA MET A 547 -34.49 -6.06 2.20
C MET A 547 -34.86 -6.41 3.64
N GLU A 548 -34.10 -5.91 4.61
CA GLU A 548 -34.25 -6.23 6.02
C GLU A 548 -33.73 -5.08 6.89
N GLU A 549 -34.49 -4.70 7.90
CA GLU A 549 -34.16 -3.64 8.83
C GLU A 549 -34.61 -3.98 10.26
N TRP A 550 -34.01 -3.32 11.24
CA TRP A 550 -34.37 -3.38 12.65
C TRP A 550 -34.69 -1.98 13.13
N ILE A 551 -35.90 -1.74 13.62
CA ILE A 551 -36.35 -0.44 14.16
C ILE A 551 -36.13 -0.41 15.67
N PHE A 552 -35.71 0.73 16.22
CA PHE A 552 -35.50 0.96 17.65
C PHE A 552 -36.09 2.30 18.06
N LYS A 553 -36.77 2.34 19.21
CA LYS A 553 -37.14 3.61 19.84
C LYS A 553 -35.86 4.37 20.23
N ASN A 554 -35.79 5.66 19.91
CA ASN A 554 -34.59 6.48 20.16
C ASN A 554 -34.43 6.83 21.65
N THR A 555 -34.04 5.85 22.46
CA THR A 555 -33.87 5.99 23.92
C THR A 555 -32.46 6.44 24.33
N ILE A 556 -31.64 6.98 23.41
CA ILE A 556 -30.26 7.42 23.71
C ILE A 556 -30.22 8.59 24.72
N ASN A 557 -31.28 9.39 24.81
CA ASN A 557 -31.41 10.44 25.83
C ASN A 557 -31.79 9.87 27.23
N GLN A 558 -31.87 8.55 27.39
CA GLN A 558 -32.29 7.86 28.62
C GLN A 558 -31.22 6.89 29.17
N GLN A 559 -29.99 6.92 28.61
CA GLN A 559 -28.84 6.07 28.99
C GLN A 559 -27.54 6.89 29.04
#